data_AF-A0A947UIY4-F1
#
_entry.id   AF-A0A947UIY4-F1
#
_cell.length_a   1.000
_cell.length_b   1.000
_cell.length_c   1.000
_cell.angle_alpha   90.00
_cell.angle_beta   90.00
_cell.angle_gamma   90.00
#
_symmetry.space_group_name_H-M   'P 1'
#
loop_
_entity.id
_entity.type
_entity.pdbx_description
1 polymer ?
#
loop_
_entity_poly.entity_id
_entity_poly.type
_entity_poly.pdbx_seq_one_letter_code
_entity_poly.pdbx_strand_id
1 'polypeptide(L)'
;MPEKFIVPQFIDKEDQILGPITVRQFLICLACVPVIFIEYKILMFGYFIVAALLTAALAGLFAFVRVNGQPFHIFFVNFLQTSTRPNLRLWDKRPLEAELRAWIKPQAVA
;
A
#
# COMPACT_ATOMS: atom_id res chain seq x y z
N MET A 1 43.95 0.49 -2.06
CA MET A 1 42.63 0.38 -2.72
C MET A 1 41.60 0.89 -1.72
N PRO A 2 40.69 1.83 -2.08
CA PRO A 2 39.71 2.32 -1.13
C PRO A 2 38.87 1.14 -0.60
N GLU A 3 38.67 1.09 0.72
CA GLU A 3 37.90 0.04 1.37
C GLU A 3 36.46 0.04 0.81
N LYS A 4 36.05 -1.10 0.25
CA LYS A 4 34.74 -1.26 -0.37
C LYS A 4 33.75 -1.63 0.74
N PHE A 5 32.97 -0.66 1.20
CA PHE A 5 31.89 -0.92 2.15
C PHE A 5 30.88 -1.90 1.53
N ILE A 6 30.60 -3.01 2.22
CA ILE A 6 29.57 -3.95 1.82
C ILE A 6 28.24 -3.35 2.26
N VAL A 7 27.44 -2.89 1.29
CA VAL A 7 26.08 -2.41 1.58
C VAL A 7 25.19 -3.62 1.85
N PRO A 8 24.62 -3.77 3.06
CA PRO A 8 23.68 -4.85 3.34
C PRO A 8 22.41 -4.65 2.49
N GLN A 9 22.09 -5.62 1.63
CA GLN A 9 20.88 -5.57 0.78
C GLN A 9 19.60 -6.03 1.51
N PHE A 10 19.70 -6.31 2.81
CA PHE A 10 18.58 -6.87 3.59
C PHE A 10 17.50 -5.84 3.93
N ILE A 11 17.77 -4.55 3.79
CA ILE A 11 16.81 -3.50 4.16
C ILE A 11 15.58 -3.46 3.24
N ASP A 12 15.71 -3.94 2.00
CA ASP A 12 14.65 -3.88 0.99
C ASP A 12 13.68 -5.08 1.07
N LYS A 13 14.03 -6.12 1.84
CA LYS A 13 13.22 -7.33 1.96
C LYS A 13 12.32 -7.25 3.20
N GLU A 14 11.02 -7.24 2.98
CA GLU A 14 10.03 -7.34 4.06
C GLU A 14 10.23 -8.59 4.92
N ASP A 15 9.96 -8.46 6.22
CA ASP A 15 9.99 -9.56 7.18
C ASP A 15 8.99 -10.66 6.78
N GLN A 16 9.50 -11.88 6.74
CA GLN A 16 8.74 -13.08 6.40
C GLN A 16 8.36 -13.83 7.68
N ILE A 17 7.07 -14.16 7.85
CA ILE A 17 6.58 -14.92 9.00
C ILE A 17 6.55 -16.43 8.70
N LEU A 18 5.95 -16.79 7.56
CA LEU A 18 5.71 -18.18 7.18
C LEU A 18 6.41 -18.49 5.86
N GLY A 19 7.65 -18.98 5.95
CA GLY A 19 8.47 -19.30 4.77
C GLY A 19 8.64 -18.06 3.87
N PRO A 20 8.11 -18.03 2.64
CA PRO A 20 8.22 -16.89 1.75
C PRO A 20 7.17 -15.77 2.01
N ILE A 21 6.18 -15.98 2.89
CA ILE A 21 5.04 -15.08 3.09
C ILE A 21 5.39 -13.97 4.09
N THR A 22 5.18 -12.71 3.69
CA THR A 22 5.41 -11.53 4.55
C THR A 22 4.27 -11.32 5.54
N VAL A 23 4.53 -10.57 6.62
CA VAL A 23 3.50 -10.20 7.63
C VAL A 23 2.23 -9.66 6.97
N ARG A 24 2.41 -8.72 6.03
CA ARG A 24 1.28 -8.09 5.31
C ARG A 24 0.50 -9.12 4.50
N GLN A 25 1.18 -9.97 3.74
CA GLN A 25 0.55 -11.00 2.92
C GLN A 25 -0.27 -11.96 3.77
N PHE A 26 0.28 -12.37 4.91
CA PHE A 26 -0.41 -13.22 5.87
C PHE A 26 -1.69 -12.55 6.39
N LEU A 27 -1.62 -11.28 6.80
CA LEU A 27 -2.79 -10.55 7.28
C LEU A 27 -3.89 -10.38 6.20
N ILE A 28 -3.50 -10.14 4.94
CA ILE A 28 -4.45 -10.06 3.82
C ILE A 28 -5.14 -11.40 3.59
N CYS A 29 -4.37 -12.50 3.58
CA CYS A 29 -4.95 -13.85 3.45
C CYS A 29 -5.87 -14.18 4.62
N LEU A 30 -5.47 -13.83 5.85
CA LEU A 30 -6.26 -14.05 7.06
C LEU A 30 -7.57 -13.24 7.03
N ALA A 31 -7.54 -12.01 6.54
CA ALA A 31 -8.73 -11.19 6.35
C ALA A 31 -9.65 -11.70 5.21
N CYS A 32 -9.09 -12.36 4.19
CA CYS A 32 -9.85 -12.94 3.09
C CYS A 32 -10.74 -14.11 3.54
N VAL A 33 -10.29 -14.92 4.50
CA VAL A 33 -11.02 -16.10 5.01
C VAL A 33 -12.44 -15.75 5.53
N PRO A 34 -12.64 -14.79 6.46
CA PRO A 34 -13.98 -14.45 6.93
C PRO A 34 -14.85 -13.84 5.83
N VAL A 35 -14.27 -13.13 4.85
CA VAL A 35 -15.04 -12.58 3.73
C VAL A 35 -15.62 -13.70 2.86
N ILE A 36 -14.78 -14.67 2.47
CA ILE A 36 -15.23 -15.85 1.71
C ILE A 36 -16.25 -16.67 2.52
N PHE A 37 -16.08 -16.78 3.84
CA PHE A 37 -17.06 -17.45 4.69
C PHE A 37 -18.42 -16.74 4.71
N ILE A 38 -18.43 -15.41 4.74
CA ILE A 38 -19.66 -14.61 4.64
C ILE A 38 -20.32 -14.81 3.27
N GLU A 39 -19.55 -14.80 2.18
CA GLU A 39 -20.05 -15.09 0.83
C GLU A 39 -20.70 -16.48 0.76
N TYR A 40 -20.07 -17.49 1.34
CA TYR A 40 -20.62 -18.85 1.42
C TYR A 40 -21.95 -18.91 2.18
N LYS A 41 -22.12 -18.09 3.23
CA LYS A 41 -23.34 -18.06 4.03
C LYS A 41 -24.51 -17.36 3.35
N ILE A 42 -24.25 -16.37 2.50
CA ILE A 42 -25.29 -15.50 1.93
C ILE A 42 -25.65 -15.91 0.51
N LEU A 43 -24.68 -16.36 -0.30
CA LEU A 43 -24.88 -16.62 -1.72
C LEU A 43 -25.29 -18.07 -1.99
N MET A 44 -26.09 -18.28 -3.04
CA MET A 44 -26.31 -19.62 -3.58
C MET A 44 -25.01 -20.16 -4.19
N PHE A 45 -24.84 -21.48 -4.19
CA PHE A 45 -23.58 -22.15 -4.54
C PHE A 45 -22.95 -21.68 -5.86
N GLY A 46 -23.74 -21.47 -6.91
CA GLY A 46 -23.23 -20.96 -8.19
C GLY A 46 -22.67 -19.54 -8.10
N TYR A 47 -23.38 -18.63 -7.46
CA TYR A 47 -22.91 -17.25 -7.24
C TYR A 47 -21.76 -17.19 -6.24
N PHE A 48 -21.76 -18.07 -5.24
CA PHE A 48 -20.67 -18.20 -4.28
C PHE A 48 -19.34 -18.50 -4.98
N ILE A 49 -19.28 -19.46 -5.90
CA ILE A 49 -18.03 -19.82 -6.59
C ILE A 49 -17.45 -18.60 -7.31
N VAL A 50 -18.29 -17.86 -8.04
CA VAL A 50 -17.86 -16.68 -8.79
C VAL A 50 -17.38 -15.57 -7.86
N ALA A 51 -18.14 -15.28 -6.79
CA ALA A 51 -17.77 -14.27 -5.81
C ALA A 51 -16.47 -14.64 -5.07
N ALA A 52 -16.36 -15.87 -4.57
CA ALA A 52 -15.18 -16.36 -3.86
C ALA A 52 -13.93 -16.33 -4.74
N LEU A 53 -14.04 -16.65 -6.03
CA LEU A 53 -12.93 -16.57 -6.97
C LEU A 53 -12.50 -15.11 -7.20
N LEU A 54 -13.44 -14.19 -7.35
CA LEU A 54 -13.14 -12.76 -7.47
C LEU A 54 -12.48 -12.21 -6.21
N THR A 55 -13.02 -12.55 -5.03
CA THR A 55 -12.48 -12.12 -3.74
C THR A 55 -11.08 -12.69 -3.49
N ALA A 56 -10.87 -13.98 -3.76
CA ALA A 56 -9.56 -14.61 -3.67
C ALA A 56 -8.54 -14.01 -4.67
N ALA A 57 -8.97 -13.72 -5.90
CA ALA A 57 -8.13 -13.08 -6.90
C ALA A 57 -7.72 -11.66 -6.48
N LEU A 58 -8.65 -10.87 -5.94
CA LEU A 58 -8.37 -9.53 -5.41
C LEU A 58 -7.42 -9.58 -4.21
N ALA A 59 -7.66 -10.49 -3.26
CA ALA A 59 -6.76 -10.68 -2.12
C ALA A 59 -5.36 -11.08 -2.58
N GLY A 60 -5.26 -12.01 -3.55
CA GLY A 60 -3.99 -12.44 -4.14
C GLY A 60 -3.25 -11.31 -4.87
N LEU A 61 -3.99 -10.48 -5.62
CA LEU A 61 -3.46 -9.29 -6.29
C LEU A 61 -2.82 -8.32 -5.28
N PHE A 62 -3.55 -7.99 -4.20
CA PHE A 62 -3.05 -7.07 -3.17
C PHE A 62 -1.91 -7.65 -2.32
N ALA A 63 -1.90 -8.97 -2.11
CA ALA A 63 -0.87 -9.63 -1.31
C ALA A 63 0.44 -9.83 -2.09
N PHE A 64 0.38 -10.38 -3.30
CA PHE A 64 1.56 -10.95 -3.97
C PHE A 64 2.07 -10.13 -5.14
N VAL A 65 1.23 -9.32 -5.79
CA VAL A 65 1.67 -8.57 -6.98
C VAL A 65 2.53 -7.39 -6.59
N ARG A 66 3.59 -7.18 -7.37
CA ARG A 66 4.48 -6.02 -7.29
C ARG A 66 4.56 -5.37 -8.65
N VAL A 67 4.48 -4.04 -8.67
CA VAL A 67 4.57 -3.22 -9.87
C VAL A 67 5.82 -2.36 -9.73
N ASN A 68 6.78 -2.51 -10.66
CA ASN A 68 8.06 -1.78 -10.63
C ASN A 68 8.80 -1.89 -9.27
N GLY A 69 8.81 -3.07 -8.67
CA GLY A 69 9.43 -3.31 -7.37
C GLY A 69 8.62 -2.84 -6.16
N GLN A 70 7.53 -2.10 -6.35
CA GLN A 70 6.66 -1.67 -5.26
C GLN A 70 5.51 -2.66 -5.02
N PRO A 71 5.10 -2.88 -3.76
CA PRO A 71 3.88 -3.63 -3.45
C PRO A 71 2.63 -3.02 -4.09
N PHE A 72 1.72 -3.86 -4.58
CA PHE A 72 0.52 -3.42 -5.29
C PHE A 72 -0.34 -2.43 -4.48
N HIS A 73 -0.48 -2.61 -3.16
CA HIS A 73 -1.26 -1.68 -2.33
C HIS A 73 -0.74 -0.23 -2.36
N ILE A 74 0.59 -0.01 -2.38
CA ILE A 74 1.19 1.32 -2.52
C ILE A 74 0.95 1.87 -3.92
N PHE A 75 1.19 1.04 -4.94
CA PHE A 75 0.93 1.40 -6.32
C PHE A 75 -0.54 1.82 -6.52
N PHE A 76 -1.49 1.08 -5.94
CA PHE A 76 -2.91 1.37 -6.04
C PHE A 76 -3.30 2.68 -5.37
N VAL A 77 -2.78 2.96 -4.17
CA VAL A 77 -2.98 4.25 -3.50
C VAL A 77 -2.41 5.40 -4.33
N ASN A 78 -1.20 5.24 -4.87
CA ASN A 78 -0.58 6.24 -5.74
C ASN A 78 -1.41 6.46 -7.02
N PHE A 79 -1.91 5.39 -7.62
CA PHE A 79 -2.78 5.45 -8.80
C PHE A 79 -4.06 6.26 -8.52
N LEU A 80 -4.75 5.98 -7.40
CA LEU A 80 -5.94 6.72 -6.99
C LEU A 80 -5.63 8.20 -6.71
N GLN A 81 -4.51 8.49 -6.02
CA GLN A 81 -4.08 9.85 -5.74
C GLN A 81 -3.72 10.61 -7.03
N THR A 82 -3.04 9.98 -7.97
CA THR A 82 -2.69 10.60 -9.25
C THR A 82 -3.93 10.84 -10.10
N SER A 83 -4.87 9.90 -10.13
CA SER A 83 -6.10 10.03 -10.92
C SER A 83 -7.03 11.14 -10.41
N THR A 84 -6.98 11.49 -9.13
CA THR A 84 -7.79 12.55 -8.54
C THR A 84 -7.12 13.93 -8.56
N ARG A 85 -5.80 13.99 -8.80
CA ARG A 85 -5.06 15.26 -8.85
C ARG A 85 -5.27 15.98 -10.18
N PRO A 86 -5.40 17.31 -10.17
CA PRO A 86 -5.47 18.08 -11.40
C PRO A 86 -4.15 17.95 -12.20
N ASN A 87 -4.27 17.76 -13.52
CA ASN A 87 -3.10 17.67 -14.40
C ASN A 87 -2.31 18.99 -14.49
N LEU A 88 -2.95 20.12 -14.19
CA LEU A 88 -2.30 21.43 -14.22
C LEU A 88 -1.42 21.61 -12.97
N ARG A 89 -0.11 21.50 -13.18
CA ARG A 89 0.89 21.84 -12.16
C ARG A 89 1.24 23.31 -12.32
N LEU A 90 0.65 24.16 -11.48
CA LEU A 90 1.03 25.58 -11.40
C LEU A 90 2.25 25.71 -10.49
N TRP A 91 3.31 26.32 -11.01
CA TRP A 91 4.42 26.77 -10.19
C TRP A 91 4.05 28.10 -9.54
N ASP A 92 3.75 28.07 -8.25
CA ASP A 92 3.49 29.28 -7.46
C ASP A 92 4.69 29.58 -6.56
N LYS A 93 5.31 30.75 -6.74
CA LYS A 93 6.43 31.20 -5.91
C LYS A 93 5.97 31.83 -4.60
N ARG A 94 4.66 32.03 -4.42
CA ARG A 94 4.12 32.56 -3.17
C ARG A 94 4.26 31.48 -2.10
N PRO A 95 4.76 31.83 -0.90
CA PRO A 95 4.82 30.88 0.20
C PRO A 95 3.40 30.38 0.49
N LEU A 96 3.26 29.08 0.71
CA LEU A 96 1.98 28.48 1.03
C LEU A 96 1.50 29.08 2.36
N GLU A 97 0.22 29.45 2.47
CA GLU A 97 -0.38 29.94 3.72
C GLU A 97 -0.03 29.07 4.94
N ALA A 98 0.05 27.75 4.75
CA ALA A 98 0.47 26.81 5.79
C ALA A 98 1.94 26.97 6.20
N GLU A 99 2.85 27.25 5.25
CA GLU A 99 4.24 27.59 5.54
C GLU A 99 4.30 28.94 6.27
N LEU A 100 3.67 29.99 5.73
CA LEU A 100 3.58 31.31 6.39
C LEU A 100 3.10 31.21 7.84
N ARG A 101 2.07 30.42 8.13
CA ARG A 101 1.57 30.21 9.50
C ARG A 101 2.56 29.49 10.40
N ALA A 102 3.40 28.60 9.87
CA ALA A 102 4.48 27.97 10.61
C ALA A 102 5.62 28.94 10.93
N TRP A 103 5.88 29.91 10.05
CA TRP A 103 6.84 31.01 10.30
C TRP A 103 6.28 32.07 11.26
N ILE A 104 4.97 32.33 11.22
CA ILE A 104 4.30 33.35 12.05
C ILE A 104 3.98 32.82 13.45
N LYS A 105 3.79 31.50 13.63
CA LYS A 105 3.80 30.91 14.99
C LYS A 105 5.16 31.27 15.60
N PRO A 106 5.20 32.18 16.59
CA PRO A 106 6.48 32.57 17.14
C PRO A 106 7.09 31.35 17.81
N GLN A 107 8.40 31.39 17.96
CA GLN A 107 9.18 30.60 18.92
C GLN A 107 8.77 30.93 20.37
N ALA A 108 7.46 31.02 20.63
CA ALA A 108 6.84 31.38 21.89
C ALA A 108 6.74 30.15 22.77
N VAL A 109 7.89 29.54 23.10
CA VAL A 109 8.18 28.97 24.41
C VAL A 109 9.71 28.98 24.54
N ALA A 110 10.22 30.01 25.22
CA ALA A 110 11.43 29.90 26.04
C ALA A 110 10.96 29.71 27.48
#